data_AF-A0A7X7J4D6-F1
#
_entry.id   AF-A0A7X7J4D6-F1
#
_cell.length_a   1.000
_cell.length_b   1.000
_cell.length_c   1.000
_cell.angle_alpha   90.00
_cell.angle_beta   90.00
_cell.angle_gamma   90.00
#
_symmetry.space_group_name_H-M   'P 1'
#
loop_
_entity.id
_entity.type
_entity.pdbx_description
1 polymer ?
#
loop_
_entity_poly.entity_id
_entity_poly.type
_entity_poly.pdbx_seq_one_letter_code
_entity_poly.pdbx_strand_id
1 'polypeptide(L)'
;YVMRGSIYTSEPSRPFRSTTIDQIQCGKIDCHLTERVVGANLGLYSVTFNNDLQLDRHTLEQYREFRMEAERKGFRHFLEVFDPNALVNPIPPEKLGGFINDMIVRSLAGVPESGRPLFLKMVYHGPKWTEELAGYDPQLVIGILGGSAGTTYDAFKMIAEAQKYGARVALYGRKINNAENQLAFVEMLRRIVDGQISPEEAVRAYHGVLQGLGIKPYRSLEDDMKLTSQAMSYAGGGQVQVPASPMTSARKLAAAPATTSAKPVARPAQSYAPAPTPDFAKMTAKERAAYHRARIAGI
;
A
#
# COMPACT_ATOMS: atom_id res chain seq x y z
N TYR A 1 14.46 15.48 0.09
CA TYR A 1 14.55 16.00 -1.29
C TYR A 1 13.70 17.24 -1.52
N VAL A 2 12.60 17.48 -0.79
CA VAL A 2 11.91 18.78 -0.88
C VAL A 2 12.63 19.80 0.00
N MET A 3 13.52 20.58 -0.59
CA MET A 3 14.26 21.66 0.07
C MET A 3 13.62 22.99 -0.30
N ARG A 4 13.50 23.91 0.67
CA ARG A 4 12.93 25.25 0.42
C ARG A 4 13.71 25.95 -0.70
N GLY A 5 12.98 26.43 -1.72
CA GLY A 5 13.55 27.14 -2.87
C GLY A 5 14.29 26.27 -3.89
N SER A 6 14.34 24.95 -3.71
CA SER A 6 15.00 24.06 -4.67
C SER A 6 14.12 23.75 -5.87
N ILE A 7 14.74 23.54 -7.04
CA ILE A 7 14.07 22.99 -8.23
C ILE A 7 13.88 21.47 -8.13
N TYR A 8 14.36 20.86 -7.05
CA TYR A 8 14.61 19.43 -7.00
C TYR A 8 13.40 18.64 -7.45
N THR A 9 12.18 19.02 -7.04
CA THR A 9 10.90 18.42 -7.44
C THR A 9 10.68 18.18 -8.93
N SER A 10 11.34 18.92 -9.83
CA SER A 10 11.26 18.74 -11.29
C SER A 10 12.39 17.87 -11.86
N GLU A 11 13.31 17.39 -11.04
CA GLU A 11 14.43 16.53 -11.43
C GLU A 11 14.13 15.07 -11.12
N PRO A 12 14.63 14.10 -11.91
CA PRO A 12 14.46 12.69 -11.60
C PRO A 12 14.98 12.32 -10.22
N SER A 13 14.18 11.55 -9.47
CA SER A 13 14.56 11.02 -8.16
C SER A 13 15.89 10.25 -8.25
N ARG A 14 16.72 10.37 -7.21
CA ARG A 14 17.96 9.62 -7.06
C ARG A 14 17.92 8.82 -5.75
N PRO A 15 18.43 7.57 -5.75
CA PRO A 15 18.48 6.76 -4.54
C PRO A 15 19.28 7.45 -3.43
N PHE A 16 18.72 7.43 -2.22
CA PHE A 16 19.38 7.98 -1.05
C PHE A 16 18.81 7.32 0.22
N ARG A 17 19.70 7.06 1.19
CA ARG A 17 19.34 6.64 2.54
C ARG A 17 20.11 7.50 3.54
N SER A 18 19.41 8.20 4.42
CA SER A 18 20.03 8.99 5.49
C SER A 18 20.49 8.13 6.66
N THR A 19 19.87 6.97 6.86
CA THR A 19 20.11 6.08 8.00
C THR A 19 20.47 4.67 7.54
N THR A 20 21.28 3.98 8.34
CA THR A 20 21.61 2.56 8.15
C THR A 20 20.62 1.67 8.88
N ILE A 21 20.57 0.38 8.53
CA ILE A 21 19.68 -0.56 9.22
C ILE A 21 20.05 -0.72 10.71
N ASP A 22 21.34 -0.68 11.06
CA ASP A 22 21.76 -0.79 12.46
C ASP A 22 21.32 0.43 13.28
N GLN A 23 21.33 1.63 12.69
CA GLN A 23 20.77 2.81 13.33
C GLN A 23 19.26 2.68 13.54
N ILE A 24 18.53 2.09 12.59
CA ILE A 24 17.08 1.85 12.75
C ILE A 24 16.81 0.84 13.86
N GLN A 25 17.56 -0.27 13.90
CA GLN A 25 17.33 -1.37 14.83
C GLN A 25 17.85 -1.09 16.24
N CYS A 26 18.86 -0.22 16.40
CA CYS A 26 19.62 -0.11 17.64
C CYS A 26 20.01 1.33 18.02
N GLY A 27 19.75 2.32 17.16
CA GLY A 27 20.06 3.73 17.42
C GLY A 27 21.53 4.13 17.24
N LYS A 28 22.39 3.24 16.71
CA LYS A 28 23.83 3.48 16.51
C LYS A 28 24.37 2.76 15.27
N ILE A 29 25.56 3.15 14.83
CA ILE A 29 26.17 2.67 13.57
C ILE A 29 26.54 1.18 13.66
N ASP A 30 27.16 0.77 14.76
CA ASP A 30 27.56 -0.62 14.99
C ASP A 30 26.63 -1.25 16.02
N CYS A 31 25.87 -2.26 15.59
CA CYS A 31 24.88 -2.93 16.43
C CYS A 31 25.25 -4.40 16.69
N HIS A 32 25.30 -4.80 17.97
CA HIS A 32 25.32 -6.22 18.33
C HIS A 32 23.95 -6.86 18.13
N LEU A 33 23.93 -8.16 17.82
CA LEU A 33 22.69 -8.91 17.59
C LEU A 33 21.67 -8.78 18.74
N THR A 34 22.15 -8.74 19.99
CA THR A 34 21.31 -8.61 21.19
C THR A 34 20.67 -7.23 21.34
N GLU A 35 21.16 -6.22 20.62
CA GLU A 35 20.69 -4.83 20.73
C GLU A 35 19.59 -4.50 19.70
N ARG A 36 19.34 -5.40 18.73
CA ARG A 36 18.34 -5.21 17.65
C ARG A 36 16.87 -5.24 18.09
N VAL A 37 16.64 -5.20 19.41
CA VAL A 37 15.30 -5.16 20.03
C VAL A 37 14.90 -3.76 20.49
N VAL A 38 15.83 -2.79 20.47
CA VAL A 38 15.61 -1.45 21.00
C VAL A 38 14.85 -0.57 20.00
N GLY A 39 15.20 -0.68 18.72
CA GLY A 39 14.65 0.13 17.64
C GLY A 39 13.56 -0.58 16.82
N ALA A 40 13.30 -0.03 15.64
CA ALA A 40 12.31 -0.61 14.74
C ALA A 40 12.89 -1.79 13.96
N ASN A 41 12.07 -2.83 13.72
CA ASN A 41 12.43 -3.96 12.86
C ASN A 41 11.50 -4.10 11.64
N LEU A 42 11.04 -2.95 11.14
CA LEU A 42 10.28 -2.80 9.92
C LEU A 42 10.57 -1.43 9.32
N GLY A 43 10.99 -1.39 8.06
CA GLY A 43 11.29 -0.16 7.33
C GLY A 43 10.48 0.00 6.06
N LEU A 44 10.46 1.23 5.56
CA LEU A 44 10.00 1.56 4.23
C LEU A 44 11.22 1.81 3.34
N TYR A 45 11.24 1.18 2.17
CA TYR A 45 12.16 1.57 1.10
C TYR A 45 11.33 2.06 -0.09
N SER A 46 11.61 3.26 -0.59
CA SER A 46 10.87 3.85 -1.69
C SER A 46 11.70 3.84 -2.98
N VAL A 47 11.05 3.57 -4.10
CA VAL A 47 11.63 3.66 -5.45
C VAL A 47 10.76 4.54 -6.33
N THR A 48 11.39 5.21 -7.29
CA THR A 48 10.74 5.99 -8.34
C THR A 48 11.49 5.75 -9.62
N PHE A 49 10.77 5.32 -10.66
CA PHE A 49 11.35 5.05 -11.97
C PHE A 49 10.91 6.16 -12.93
N ASN A 50 11.86 6.74 -13.67
CA ASN A 50 11.63 7.92 -14.49
C ASN A 50 11.75 7.64 -16.00
N ASN A 51 11.70 6.35 -16.37
CA ASN A 51 11.87 5.87 -17.74
C ASN A 51 13.21 6.32 -18.32
N ASP A 52 14.26 6.16 -17.54
CA ASP A 52 15.65 6.43 -17.93
C ASP A 52 16.49 5.22 -17.55
N LEU A 53 17.14 4.61 -18.53
CA LEU A 53 17.85 3.35 -18.34
C LEU A 53 18.91 3.45 -17.23
N GLN A 54 19.65 4.56 -17.15
CA GLN A 54 20.75 4.67 -16.19
C GLN A 54 20.23 4.95 -14.78
N LEU A 55 19.26 5.86 -14.64
CA LEU A 55 18.66 6.20 -13.34
C LEU A 55 17.85 5.04 -12.76
N ASP A 56 17.06 4.36 -13.60
CA ASP A 56 16.21 3.26 -13.19
C ASP A 56 17.07 2.04 -12.82
N ARG A 57 18.13 1.76 -13.60
CA ARG A 57 19.14 0.74 -13.25
C ARG A 57 19.82 1.05 -11.92
N HIS A 58 20.25 2.30 -11.72
CA HIS A 58 20.89 2.68 -10.47
C HIS A 58 19.96 2.51 -9.27
N THR A 59 18.66 2.84 -9.43
CA THR A 59 17.64 2.59 -8.41
C THR A 59 17.48 1.10 -8.09
N LEU A 60 17.45 0.24 -9.11
CA LEU A 60 17.39 -1.21 -8.93
C LEU A 60 18.63 -1.76 -8.20
N GLU A 61 19.83 -1.28 -8.56
CA GLU A 61 21.09 -1.67 -7.91
C GLU A 61 21.10 -1.28 -6.43
N GLN A 62 20.67 -0.06 -6.09
CA GLN A 62 20.60 0.39 -4.70
C GLN A 62 19.56 -0.37 -3.87
N TYR A 63 18.42 -0.70 -4.46
CA TYR A 63 17.42 -1.55 -3.79
C TYR A 63 17.95 -2.97 -3.58
N ARG A 64 18.71 -3.53 -4.54
CA ARG A 64 19.38 -4.83 -4.38
C ARG A 64 20.33 -4.83 -3.18
N GLU A 65 21.18 -3.82 -3.05
CA GLU A 65 22.11 -3.69 -1.91
C GLU A 65 21.34 -3.60 -0.58
N PHE A 66 20.29 -2.79 -0.53
CA PHE A 66 19.44 -2.69 0.67
C PHE A 66 18.82 -4.05 1.04
N ARG A 67 18.24 -4.79 0.09
CA ARG A 67 17.63 -6.10 0.37
C ARG A 67 18.65 -7.10 0.92
N MET A 68 19.85 -7.13 0.36
CA MET A 68 20.93 -8.00 0.85
C MET A 68 21.37 -7.62 2.27
N GLU A 69 21.44 -6.32 2.57
CA GLU A 69 21.72 -5.84 3.93
C GLU A 69 20.58 -6.21 4.89
N ALA A 70 19.33 -6.00 4.49
CA ALA A 70 18.14 -6.26 5.29
C ALA A 70 18.02 -7.74 5.65
N GLU A 71 18.20 -8.64 4.67
CA GLU A 71 18.19 -10.08 4.88
C GLU A 71 19.25 -10.52 5.89
N ARG A 72 20.51 -10.07 5.70
CA ARG A 72 21.61 -10.38 6.65
C ARG A 72 21.35 -9.87 8.06
N LYS A 73 20.61 -8.76 8.19
CA LYS A 73 20.32 -8.12 9.47
C LYS A 73 18.99 -8.55 10.09
N GLY A 74 18.22 -9.42 9.41
CA GLY A 74 16.88 -9.82 9.84
C GLY A 74 15.89 -8.64 9.87
N PHE A 75 16.14 -7.61 9.06
CA PHE A 75 15.32 -6.42 8.95
C PHE A 75 14.23 -6.63 7.91
N ARG A 76 12.99 -6.33 8.28
CA ARG A 76 11.84 -6.45 7.36
C ARG A 76 11.58 -5.12 6.68
N HIS A 77 11.04 -5.16 5.47
CA HIS A 77 10.64 -3.94 4.78
C HIS A 77 9.35 -4.11 3.98
N PHE A 78 8.74 -2.99 3.63
CA PHE A 78 7.77 -2.90 2.55
C PHE A 78 8.30 -1.94 1.49
N LEU A 79 7.95 -2.19 0.23
CA LEU A 79 8.45 -1.44 -0.91
C LEU A 79 7.42 -0.41 -1.35
N GLU A 80 7.74 0.87 -1.25
CA GLU A 80 6.92 1.93 -1.84
C GLU A 80 7.36 2.22 -3.26
N VAL A 81 6.40 2.22 -4.18
CA VAL A 81 6.64 2.46 -5.60
C VAL A 81 5.84 3.68 -6.00
N PHE A 82 6.55 4.75 -6.33
CA PHE A 82 5.95 5.97 -6.84
C PHE A 82 5.84 5.96 -8.36
N ASP A 83 4.86 6.69 -8.83
CA ASP A 83 4.84 7.14 -10.22
C ASP A 83 6.06 8.02 -10.52
N PRO A 84 6.50 8.07 -11.78
CA PRO A 84 7.58 8.94 -12.23
C PRO A 84 7.36 10.37 -11.74
N ASN A 85 8.38 10.94 -11.11
CA ASN A 85 8.31 12.31 -10.59
C ASN A 85 8.80 13.34 -11.63
N ALA A 86 9.65 12.91 -12.56
CA ALA A 86 10.17 13.69 -13.67
C ALA A 86 10.55 12.73 -14.80
N LEU A 87 9.56 12.40 -15.65
CA LEU A 87 9.78 11.52 -16.80
C LEU A 87 10.88 12.08 -17.71
N VAL A 88 11.92 11.29 -17.95
CA VAL A 88 12.96 11.61 -18.92
C VAL A 88 12.49 11.22 -20.32
N ASN A 89 11.88 10.04 -20.45
CA ASN A 89 11.25 9.59 -21.68
C ASN A 89 9.74 9.42 -21.48
N PRO A 90 8.89 9.91 -22.39
CA PRO A 90 7.45 9.92 -22.20
C PRO A 90 6.87 8.50 -22.14
N ILE A 91 5.87 8.32 -21.28
CA ILE A 91 5.03 7.12 -21.22
C ILE A 91 3.59 7.57 -21.47
N PRO A 92 2.87 6.97 -22.43
CA PRO A 92 1.45 7.25 -22.60
C PRO A 92 0.67 6.99 -21.30
N PRO A 93 -0.23 7.87 -20.85
CA PRO A 93 -0.92 7.73 -19.56
C PRO A 93 -1.60 6.37 -19.37
N GLU A 94 -2.19 5.83 -20.45
CA GLU A 94 -2.85 4.53 -20.45
C GLU A 94 -1.90 3.34 -20.32
N LYS A 95 -0.58 3.54 -20.45
CA LYS A 95 0.46 2.51 -20.27
C LYS A 95 1.22 2.64 -18.96
N LEU A 96 0.98 3.71 -18.18
CA LEU A 96 1.75 3.97 -16.96
C LEU A 96 1.62 2.83 -15.94
N GLY A 97 0.41 2.32 -15.70
CA GLY A 97 0.21 1.21 -14.77
C GLY A 97 0.98 -0.05 -15.17
N GLY A 98 0.99 -0.39 -16.46
CA GLY A 98 1.79 -1.51 -16.99
C GLY A 98 3.29 -1.29 -16.82
N PHE A 99 3.79 -0.08 -17.09
CA PHE A 99 5.19 0.28 -16.85
C PHE A 99 5.58 0.09 -15.37
N ILE A 100 4.73 0.55 -14.45
CA ILE A 100 4.97 0.38 -13.01
C ILE A 100 4.96 -1.10 -12.62
N ASN A 101 4.02 -1.89 -13.12
CA ASN A 101 3.97 -3.34 -12.92
C ASN A 101 5.25 -4.01 -13.40
N ASP A 102 5.72 -3.71 -14.62
CA ASP A 102 6.95 -4.27 -15.18
C ASP A 102 8.17 -3.92 -14.32
N MET A 103 8.26 -2.70 -13.81
CA MET A 103 9.35 -2.28 -12.93
C MET A 103 9.29 -2.97 -11.55
N ILE A 104 8.09 -3.20 -11.00
CA ILE A 104 7.89 -3.99 -9.78
C ILE A 104 8.37 -5.43 -10.01
N VAL A 105 7.89 -6.07 -11.09
CA VAL A 105 8.27 -7.44 -11.45
C VAL A 105 9.77 -7.53 -11.65
N ARG A 106 10.38 -6.60 -12.39
CA ARG A 106 11.84 -6.55 -12.60
C ARG A 106 12.61 -6.37 -11.30
N SER A 107 12.10 -5.60 -10.35
CA SER A 107 12.72 -5.37 -9.05
C SER A 107 12.74 -6.62 -8.15
N LEU A 108 11.79 -7.54 -8.36
CA LEU A 108 11.55 -8.71 -7.52
C LEU A 108 11.79 -10.06 -8.22
N ALA A 109 12.03 -10.06 -9.53
CA ALA A 109 12.30 -11.26 -10.31
C ALA A 109 13.54 -11.99 -9.76
N GLY A 110 13.40 -13.28 -9.47
CA GLY A 110 14.46 -14.12 -8.91
C GLY A 110 14.83 -13.80 -7.45
N VAL A 111 14.09 -12.91 -6.77
CA VAL A 111 14.31 -12.62 -5.36
C VAL A 111 13.60 -13.65 -4.49
N PRO A 112 14.31 -14.38 -3.61
CA PRO A 112 13.69 -15.33 -2.69
C PRO A 112 12.87 -14.62 -1.62
N GLU A 113 11.95 -15.35 -0.98
CA GLU A 113 11.06 -14.84 0.06
C GLU A 113 11.79 -14.08 1.17
N SER A 114 12.97 -14.54 1.59
CA SER A 114 13.81 -13.90 2.62
C SER A 114 14.24 -12.47 2.29
N GLY A 115 14.32 -12.13 1.00
CA GLY A 115 14.69 -10.80 0.53
C GLY A 115 13.51 -9.99 -0.01
N ARG A 116 12.29 -10.56 -0.07
CA ARG A 116 11.10 -9.88 -0.61
C ARG A 116 10.52 -8.87 0.38
N PRO A 117 9.88 -7.78 -0.09
CA PRO A 117 9.11 -6.91 0.78
C PRO A 117 7.87 -7.64 1.31
N LEU A 118 7.42 -7.30 2.51
CA LEU A 118 6.20 -7.85 3.11
C LEU A 118 4.94 -7.51 2.30
N PHE A 119 4.92 -6.31 1.73
CA PHE A 119 3.88 -5.81 0.85
C PHE A 119 4.39 -4.62 0.02
N LEU A 120 3.64 -4.26 -1.01
CA LEU A 120 3.85 -3.05 -1.79
C LEU A 120 3.05 -1.89 -1.24
N LYS A 121 3.57 -0.67 -1.35
CA LYS A 121 2.83 0.57 -1.19
C LYS A 121 2.89 1.34 -2.51
N MET A 122 1.84 1.28 -3.31
CA MET A 122 1.85 1.84 -4.66
C MET A 122 0.58 2.62 -4.98
N VAL A 123 0.64 3.46 -6.01
CA VAL A 123 -0.54 4.15 -6.56
C VAL A 123 -1.55 3.11 -7.05
N TYR A 124 -2.83 3.35 -6.80
CA TYR A 124 -3.89 2.55 -7.40
C TYR A 124 -4.12 3.02 -8.84
N HIS A 125 -3.55 2.32 -9.81
CA HIS A 125 -3.73 2.62 -11.24
C HIS A 125 -5.04 2.10 -11.83
N GLY A 126 -5.94 1.60 -10.99
CA GLY A 126 -7.24 1.10 -11.40
C GLY A 126 -7.32 -0.42 -11.54
N PRO A 127 -8.50 -0.93 -11.92
CA PRO A 127 -8.83 -2.36 -11.90
C PRO A 127 -7.87 -3.22 -12.71
N LYS A 128 -7.68 -2.88 -13.98
CA LYS A 128 -6.89 -3.65 -14.95
C LYS A 128 -5.48 -3.96 -14.43
N TRP A 129 -4.75 -2.93 -14.00
CA TRP A 129 -3.34 -3.07 -13.59
C TRP A 129 -3.19 -3.74 -12.23
N THR A 130 -4.18 -3.55 -11.34
CA THR A 130 -4.20 -4.23 -10.04
C THR A 130 -4.47 -5.73 -10.22
N GLU A 131 -5.44 -6.10 -11.06
CA GLU A 131 -5.73 -7.51 -11.39
C GLU A 131 -4.56 -8.19 -12.09
N GLU A 132 -3.90 -7.49 -13.02
CA GLU A 132 -2.71 -7.99 -13.71
C GLU A 132 -1.59 -8.33 -12.73
N LEU A 133 -1.25 -7.42 -11.82
CA LEU A 133 -0.19 -7.64 -10.84
C LEU A 133 -0.58 -8.73 -9.82
N ALA A 134 -1.83 -8.73 -9.35
CA ALA A 134 -2.34 -9.72 -8.41
C ALA A 134 -2.40 -11.12 -9.02
N GLY A 135 -2.69 -11.22 -10.31
CA GLY A 135 -2.69 -12.48 -11.07
C GLY A 135 -1.28 -12.99 -11.39
N TYR A 136 -0.31 -12.09 -11.57
CA TYR A 136 1.07 -12.44 -11.88
C TYR A 136 1.79 -13.12 -10.70
N ASP A 137 1.75 -12.53 -9.50
CA ASP A 137 2.36 -13.12 -8.29
C ASP A 137 1.36 -13.10 -7.13
N PRO A 138 0.65 -14.21 -6.87
CA PRO A 138 -0.31 -14.30 -5.77
C PRO A 138 0.29 -14.15 -4.36
N GLN A 139 1.62 -14.28 -4.22
CA GLN A 139 2.31 -14.06 -2.95
C GLN A 139 2.63 -12.58 -2.71
N LEU A 140 2.56 -11.74 -3.75
CA LEU A 140 2.83 -10.32 -3.66
C LEU A 140 1.62 -9.58 -3.08
N VAL A 141 1.74 -9.12 -1.83
CA VAL A 141 0.70 -8.36 -1.16
C VAL A 141 0.67 -6.93 -1.71
N ILE A 142 -0.35 -6.59 -2.50
CA ILE A 142 -0.53 -5.25 -3.05
C ILE A 142 -1.17 -4.34 -1.99
N GLY A 143 -0.49 -3.24 -1.67
CA GLY A 143 -1.01 -2.17 -0.84
C GLY A 143 -1.13 -0.86 -1.59
N ILE A 144 -2.28 -0.20 -1.46
CA ILE A 144 -2.55 1.07 -2.15
C ILE A 144 -2.24 2.28 -1.28
N LEU A 145 -1.73 3.35 -1.89
CA LEU A 145 -1.57 4.65 -1.24
C LEU A 145 -2.84 5.50 -1.38
N GLY A 146 -3.08 6.32 -0.35
CA GLY A 146 -4.27 7.17 -0.30
C GLY A 146 -4.21 8.46 -1.10
N GLY A 147 -3.06 8.94 -1.56
CA GLY A 147 -3.02 10.24 -2.25
C GLY A 147 -3.40 11.42 -1.34
N SER A 148 -3.98 12.47 -1.94
CA SER A 148 -4.49 13.65 -1.22
C SER A 148 -5.72 13.31 -0.36
N ALA A 149 -6.14 14.24 0.51
CA ALA A 149 -7.30 13.99 1.39
C ALA A 149 -8.59 13.73 0.56
N GLY A 150 -8.91 14.62 -0.38
CA GLY A 150 -10.14 14.53 -1.19
C GLY A 150 -11.42 14.60 -0.35
N THR A 151 -12.47 13.95 -0.84
CA THR A 151 -13.72 13.71 -0.10
C THR A 151 -13.64 12.42 0.71
N THR A 152 -14.57 12.24 1.65
CA THR A 152 -14.77 10.96 2.35
C THR A 152 -15.10 9.86 1.35
N TYR A 153 -15.95 10.16 0.36
CA TYR A 153 -16.31 9.18 -0.67
C TYR A 153 -15.13 8.72 -1.51
N ASP A 154 -14.18 9.62 -1.85
CA ASP A 154 -12.96 9.22 -2.55
C ASP A 154 -12.19 8.12 -1.79
N ALA A 155 -12.06 8.27 -0.47
CA ALA A 155 -11.35 7.29 0.35
C ALA A 155 -12.11 5.96 0.42
N PHE A 156 -13.41 6.02 0.68
CA PHE A 156 -14.25 4.86 0.91
C PHE A 156 -14.49 4.07 -0.38
N LYS A 157 -14.63 4.75 -1.52
CA LYS A 157 -14.74 4.12 -2.82
C LYS A 157 -13.43 3.46 -3.23
N MET A 158 -12.32 4.17 -3.08
CA MET A 158 -10.99 3.66 -3.47
C MET A 158 -10.61 2.38 -2.72
N ILE A 159 -10.83 2.32 -1.40
CA ILE A 159 -10.48 1.11 -0.64
C ILE A 159 -11.33 -0.09 -1.06
N ALA A 160 -12.63 0.12 -1.35
CA ALA A 160 -13.53 -0.93 -1.80
C ALA A 160 -13.16 -1.44 -3.20
N GLU A 161 -12.86 -0.53 -4.13
CA GLU A 161 -12.44 -0.91 -5.48
C GLU A 161 -11.09 -1.62 -5.48
N ALA A 162 -10.09 -1.06 -4.81
CA ALA A 162 -8.78 -1.70 -4.74
C ALA A 162 -8.85 -3.11 -4.14
N GLN A 163 -9.63 -3.30 -3.06
CA GLN A 163 -9.84 -4.62 -2.47
C GLN A 163 -10.45 -5.61 -3.48
N LYS A 164 -11.51 -5.17 -4.18
CA LYS A 164 -12.20 -5.97 -5.20
C LYS A 164 -11.23 -6.49 -6.26
N TYR A 165 -10.24 -5.69 -6.62
CA TYR A 165 -9.31 -5.97 -7.73
C TYR A 165 -7.97 -6.57 -7.32
N GLY A 166 -7.79 -6.94 -6.05
CA GLY A 166 -6.63 -7.73 -5.63
C GLY A 166 -5.76 -7.07 -4.56
N ALA A 167 -5.96 -5.78 -4.25
CA ALA A 167 -5.26 -5.15 -3.14
C ALA A 167 -5.70 -5.78 -1.80
N ARG A 168 -4.78 -5.77 -0.84
CA ARG A 168 -4.97 -6.37 0.49
C ARG A 168 -4.61 -5.42 1.63
N VAL A 169 -3.93 -4.32 1.33
CA VAL A 169 -3.49 -3.31 2.31
C VAL A 169 -3.87 -1.92 1.80
N ALA A 170 -4.22 -1.01 2.70
CA ALA A 170 -4.41 0.41 2.39
C ALA A 170 -3.55 1.25 3.33
N LEU A 171 -2.76 2.17 2.76
CA LEU A 171 -1.86 3.05 3.49
C LEU A 171 -2.33 4.50 3.34
N TYR A 172 -3.34 4.84 4.13
CA TYR A 172 -3.95 6.17 4.14
C TYR A 172 -3.32 7.05 5.23
N GLY A 173 -2.60 8.10 4.82
CA GLY A 173 -2.07 9.12 5.72
C GLY A 173 -2.99 10.35 5.75
N ARG A 174 -2.85 11.21 4.73
CA ARG A 174 -3.59 12.48 4.60
C ARG A 174 -5.11 12.32 4.71
N LYS A 175 -5.67 11.26 4.12
CA LYS A 175 -7.12 10.95 4.19
C LYS A 175 -7.62 10.78 5.62
N ILE A 176 -6.85 10.09 6.46
CA ILE A 176 -7.22 9.87 7.87
C ILE A 176 -6.89 11.11 8.69
N ASN A 177 -5.68 11.65 8.56
CA ASN A 177 -5.22 12.77 9.41
C ASN A 177 -6.06 14.05 9.22
N ASN A 178 -6.62 14.26 8.03
CA ASN A 178 -7.44 15.42 7.71
C ASN A 178 -8.94 15.14 7.80
N ALA A 179 -9.36 13.99 8.34
CA ALA A 179 -10.76 13.73 8.65
C ALA A 179 -11.18 14.47 9.92
N GLU A 180 -12.45 14.87 10.01
CA GLU A 180 -13.05 15.53 11.19
C GLU A 180 -12.98 14.64 12.44
N ASN A 181 -13.12 13.33 12.26
CA ASN A 181 -12.98 12.34 13.33
C ASN A 181 -12.25 11.10 12.80
N GLN A 182 -10.96 10.96 13.16
CA GLN A 182 -10.10 9.92 12.60
C GLN A 182 -10.54 8.51 13.01
N LEU A 183 -11.04 8.33 14.24
CA LEU A 183 -11.48 7.01 14.72
C LEU A 183 -12.74 6.54 13.99
N ALA A 184 -13.74 7.40 13.86
CA ALA A 184 -14.95 7.10 13.11
C ALA A 184 -14.65 6.84 11.62
N PHE A 185 -13.72 7.60 11.03
CA PHE A 185 -13.28 7.40 9.65
C PHE A 185 -12.62 6.03 9.46
N VAL A 186 -11.70 5.64 10.36
CA VAL A 186 -11.05 4.33 10.33
C VAL A 186 -12.05 3.20 10.57
N GLU A 187 -13.03 3.40 11.46
CA GLU A 187 -14.10 2.42 11.67
C GLU A 187 -14.89 2.19 10.37
N MET A 188 -15.26 3.25 9.64
CA MET A 188 -15.95 3.11 8.36
C MET A 188 -15.10 2.37 7.33
N LEU A 189 -13.81 2.68 7.22
CA LEU A 189 -12.88 1.94 6.34
C LEU A 189 -12.89 0.44 6.69
N ARG A 190 -12.85 0.08 7.97
CA ARG A 190 -12.88 -1.31 8.43
C ARG A 190 -14.20 -2.00 8.05
N ARG A 191 -15.34 -1.35 8.28
CA ARG A 191 -16.66 -1.89 7.94
C ARG A 191 -16.82 -2.11 6.44
N ILE A 192 -16.27 -1.21 5.61
CA ILE A 192 -16.25 -1.37 4.14
C ILE A 192 -15.45 -2.62 3.76
N VAL A 193 -14.20 -2.76 4.24
CA VAL A 193 -13.37 -3.91 3.85
C VAL A 193 -13.87 -5.24 4.41
N ASP A 194 -14.65 -5.22 5.49
CA ASP A 194 -15.37 -6.40 6.01
C ASP A 194 -16.65 -6.73 5.25
N GLY A 195 -17.04 -5.90 4.27
CA GLY A 195 -18.25 -6.07 3.47
C GLY A 195 -19.54 -5.81 4.24
N GLN A 196 -19.47 -5.05 5.34
CA GLN A 196 -20.62 -4.77 6.20
C GLN A 196 -21.48 -3.62 5.71
N ILE A 197 -20.87 -2.65 5.03
CA ILE A 197 -21.52 -1.46 4.47
C ILE A 197 -20.88 -1.10 3.13
N SER A 198 -21.65 -0.51 2.23
CA SER A 198 -21.12 0.08 1.00
C SER A 198 -20.35 1.38 1.27
N PRO A 199 -19.48 1.85 0.35
CA PRO A 199 -18.87 3.17 0.45
C PRO A 199 -19.88 4.31 0.63
N GLU A 200 -20.99 4.28 -0.10
CA GLU A 200 -22.04 5.29 -0.06
C GLU A 200 -22.79 5.27 1.29
N GLU A 201 -23.06 4.08 1.84
CA GLU A 201 -23.63 3.93 3.19
C GLU A 201 -22.66 4.43 4.25
N ALA A 202 -21.36 4.13 4.09
CA ALA A 202 -20.32 4.55 5.00
C ALA A 202 -20.15 6.08 5.08
N VAL A 203 -20.26 6.81 3.97
CA VAL A 203 -20.25 8.28 3.98
C VAL A 203 -21.43 8.80 4.80
N ARG A 204 -22.64 8.29 4.58
CA ARG A 204 -23.84 8.71 5.34
C ARG A 204 -23.70 8.37 6.82
N ALA A 205 -23.20 7.17 7.14
CA ALA A 205 -22.96 6.74 8.51
C ALA A 205 -21.93 7.63 9.21
N TYR A 206 -20.84 7.98 8.52
CA TYR A 206 -19.82 8.90 9.04
C TYR A 206 -20.43 10.28 9.35
N HIS A 207 -21.21 10.86 8.44
CA HIS A 207 -21.92 12.13 8.69
C HIS A 207 -22.91 12.03 9.86
N GLY A 208 -23.60 10.89 10.01
CA GLY A 208 -24.46 10.63 11.16
C GLY A 208 -23.69 10.57 12.49
N VAL A 209 -22.49 9.97 12.49
CA VAL A 209 -21.60 9.98 13.66
C VAL A 209 -21.15 11.41 13.98
N LEU A 210 -20.74 12.19 12.97
CA LEU A 210 -20.37 13.59 13.17
C LEU A 210 -21.54 14.41 13.77
N GLN A 211 -22.75 14.22 13.25
CA GLN A 211 -23.96 14.86 13.78
C GLN A 211 -24.21 14.47 15.25
N GLY A 212 -24.14 13.18 15.57
CA GLY A 212 -24.33 12.68 16.94
C GLY A 212 -23.28 13.21 17.93
N LEU A 213 -22.08 13.52 17.45
CA LEU A 213 -21.00 14.11 18.24
C LEU A 213 -21.01 15.65 18.24
N GLY A 214 -21.94 16.29 17.53
CA GLY A 214 -21.97 17.75 17.38
C GLY A 214 -20.80 18.33 16.58
N ILE A 215 -20.13 17.51 15.77
CA ILE A 215 -19.00 17.94 14.94
C ILE A 215 -19.54 18.44 13.60
N LYS A 216 -19.22 19.68 13.23
CA LYS A 216 -19.59 20.25 11.93
C LYS A 216 -18.72 19.64 10.82
N PRO A 217 -19.30 18.96 9.82
CA PRO A 217 -18.53 18.44 8.68
C PRO A 217 -17.86 19.57 7.89
N TYR A 218 -16.68 19.31 7.32
CA TYR A 218 -16.00 20.27 6.44
C TYR A 218 -16.76 20.51 5.13
N ARG A 219 -17.54 19.51 4.68
CA ARG A 219 -18.35 19.55 3.47
C ARG A 219 -19.78 19.13 3.76
N SER A 220 -20.72 19.58 2.93
CA SER A 220 -22.07 19.02 2.94
C SER A 220 -22.03 17.52 2.60
N LEU A 221 -23.01 16.75 3.05
CA LEU A 221 -23.12 15.33 2.68
C LEU A 221 -23.15 15.14 1.16
N GLU A 222 -23.83 16.03 0.43
CA GLU A 222 -23.91 15.98 -1.02
C GLU A 222 -22.54 16.17 -1.68
N ASP A 223 -21.76 17.15 -1.21
CA ASP A 223 -20.43 17.42 -1.75
C ASP A 223 -19.42 16.34 -1.35
N ASP A 224 -19.55 15.78 -0.15
CA ASP A 224 -18.65 14.74 0.34
C ASP A 224 -18.93 13.36 -0.29
N MET A 225 -20.06 13.22 -0.98
CA MET A 225 -20.43 12.08 -1.82
C MET A 225 -19.88 12.18 -3.26
N LYS A 226 -19.19 13.27 -3.61
CA LYS A 226 -18.63 13.45 -4.97
C LYS A 226 -17.24 12.82 -5.06
N LEU A 227 -16.96 12.19 -6.20
CA LEU A 227 -15.61 11.79 -6.56
C LEU A 227 -14.82 13.00 -7.05
N THR A 228 -13.56 13.10 -6.66
CA THR A 228 -12.66 14.18 -7.09
C THR A 228 -11.40 13.64 -7.77
N SER A 229 -10.79 14.46 -8.61
CA SER A 229 -9.49 14.13 -9.20
C SER A 229 -8.41 14.20 -8.11
N GLN A 230 -7.87 13.03 -7.76
CA GLN A 230 -6.90 12.89 -6.67
C GLN A 230 -5.47 13.12 -7.17
N ALA A 231 -4.73 14.00 -6.49
CA ALA A 231 -3.29 14.11 -6.72
C ALA A 231 -2.57 12.96 -6.00
N MET A 232 -1.96 12.06 -6.76
CA MET A 232 -1.22 10.91 -6.24
C MET A 232 0.29 11.17 -6.07
N SER A 233 0.79 12.33 -6.51
CA SER A 233 2.19 12.74 -6.34
C SER A 233 2.45 13.55 -5.06
N TYR A 234 3.68 13.46 -4.56
CA TYR A 234 4.16 14.21 -3.38
C TYR A 234 4.80 15.56 -3.77
N ALA A 235 5.11 15.75 -5.05
CA ALA A 235 5.68 16.95 -5.63
C ALA A 235 4.83 17.36 -6.84
N GLY A 236 4.36 18.60 -6.87
CA GLY A 236 3.26 19.09 -7.71
C GLY A 236 3.49 19.17 -9.23
N GLY A 237 4.28 18.27 -9.84
CA GLY A 237 4.59 18.28 -11.27
C GLY A 237 3.86 17.23 -12.13
N GLY A 238 3.42 16.12 -11.54
CA GLY A 238 2.72 15.05 -12.28
C GLY A 238 1.43 14.66 -11.57
N GLN A 239 0.27 14.90 -12.19
CA GLN A 239 -1.00 14.34 -11.74
C GLN A 239 -1.25 13.05 -12.49
N VAL A 240 -1.11 11.91 -11.80
CA VAL A 240 -1.83 10.70 -12.23
C VAL A 240 -3.25 10.85 -11.74
N GLN A 241 -4.13 11.20 -12.67
CA GLN A 241 -5.56 11.21 -12.43
C GLN A 241 -6.04 9.76 -12.51
N VAL A 242 -6.54 9.23 -11.40
CA VAL A 242 -7.29 7.97 -11.43
C VAL A 242 -8.70 8.35 -11.91
N PRO A 243 -9.12 7.99 -13.14
CA PRO A 243 -10.45 8.34 -13.61
C PRO A 243 -11.52 7.63 -12.78
N ALA A 244 -12.65 8.30 -12.55
CA ALA A 244 -13.83 7.68 -11.97
C ALA A 244 -14.26 6.50 -12.86
N SER A 245 -14.29 5.28 -12.32
CA SER A 245 -14.73 4.11 -13.09
C SER A 245 -16.22 4.22 -13.44
N PRO A 246 -16.63 3.99 -14.71
CA PRO A 246 -18.04 3.88 -15.05
C PRO A 246 -18.64 2.59 -14.49
N MET A 247 -19.83 2.68 -13.90
CA MET A 247 -20.61 1.53 -13.43
C MET A 247 -20.91 0.60 -14.62
N THR A 248 -20.27 -0.57 -14.66
CA THR A 248 -20.59 -1.61 -15.64
C THR A 248 -20.97 -2.92 -14.96
N SER A 249 -22.04 -3.49 -15.50
CA SER A 249 -22.83 -4.60 -14.97
C SER A 249 -22.06 -5.93 -15.01
N ALA A 250 -22.35 -6.77 -14.03
CA ALA A 250 -21.72 -8.07 -13.80
C ALA A 250 -21.93 -9.03 -14.98
N ARG A 251 -20.85 -9.54 -15.56
CA ARG A 251 -20.87 -10.71 -16.45
C ARG A 251 -20.23 -11.90 -15.72
N LYS A 252 -21.02 -12.96 -15.51
CA LYS A 252 -20.60 -14.24 -14.90
C LYS A 252 -19.46 -14.88 -15.70
N LEU A 253 -18.38 -15.24 -15.03
CA LEU A 253 -17.33 -16.14 -15.55
C LEU A 253 -17.48 -17.51 -14.87
N ALA A 254 -17.52 -18.54 -15.72
CA ALA A 254 -17.65 -19.94 -15.34
C ALA A 254 -16.29 -20.54 -14.94
N ALA A 255 -16.32 -21.46 -13.98
CA ALA A 255 -15.17 -22.15 -13.41
C ALA A 255 -14.62 -23.28 -14.31
N ALA A 256 -13.31 -23.52 -14.23
CA ALA A 256 -12.64 -24.71 -14.74
C ALA A 256 -11.45 -25.09 -13.79
N PRO A 257 -11.00 -26.37 -13.78
CA PRO A 257 -10.69 -27.09 -12.54
C PRO A 257 -9.22 -27.15 -12.13
N ALA A 258 -9.03 -27.58 -10.88
CA ALA A 258 -7.77 -27.72 -10.16
C ALA A 258 -6.86 -28.86 -10.66
N THR A 259 -5.55 -28.63 -10.59
CA THR A 259 -4.49 -29.66 -10.69
C THR A 259 -3.52 -29.58 -9.52
N THR A 260 -2.82 -30.68 -9.34
CA THR A 260 -2.43 -31.32 -8.09
C THR A 260 -1.04 -30.94 -7.57
N SER A 261 -0.91 -31.10 -6.25
CA SER A 261 0.22 -30.79 -5.36
C SER A 261 1.53 -31.55 -5.62
N ALA A 262 2.67 -30.92 -5.29
CA ALA A 262 3.91 -31.61 -4.91
C ALA A 262 4.50 -30.99 -3.62
N LYS A 263 4.85 -31.84 -2.64
CA LYS A 263 5.42 -31.48 -1.34
C LYS A 263 6.94 -31.24 -1.42
N PRO A 264 7.51 -30.31 -0.64
CA PRO A 264 8.94 -30.35 -0.28
C PRO A 264 9.16 -30.77 1.19
N VAL A 265 10.34 -31.37 1.39
CA VAL A 265 10.85 -32.02 2.60
C VAL A 265 11.47 -31.00 3.56
N ALA A 266 11.25 -31.18 4.87
CA ALA A 266 11.69 -30.27 5.93
C ALA A 266 13.12 -30.56 6.44
N ARG A 267 13.84 -29.50 6.83
CA ARG A 267 14.98 -29.53 7.78
C ARG A 267 14.82 -28.38 8.80
N PRO A 268 15.28 -28.56 10.06
CA PRO A 268 14.77 -27.81 11.20
C PRO A 268 15.50 -26.48 11.43
N ALA A 269 14.75 -25.41 11.70
CA ALA A 269 15.26 -24.17 12.28
C ALA A 269 14.43 -23.82 13.53
N GLN A 270 15.12 -23.41 14.58
CA GLN A 270 14.62 -23.25 15.96
C GLN A 270 13.50 -22.21 16.07
N SER A 271 12.47 -22.59 16.83
CA SER A 271 11.21 -21.87 16.99
C SER A 271 11.32 -20.70 17.98
N TYR A 272 11.11 -19.48 17.49
CA TYR A 272 10.39 -18.47 18.25
C TYR A 272 9.00 -18.38 17.62
N ALA A 273 8.00 -19.04 18.24
CA ALA A 273 6.64 -19.04 17.73
C ALA A 273 5.93 -17.75 18.17
N PRO A 274 5.64 -16.79 17.26
CA PRO A 274 4.63 -15.79 17.56
C PRO A 274 3.28 -16.49 17.75
N ALA A 275 2.42 -15.94 18.62
CA ALA A 275 1.06 -16.43 18.80
C ALA A 275 0.38 -16.65 17.43
N PRO A 276 -0.42 -17.71 17.26
CA PRO A 276 -0.99 -18.06 15.96
C PRO A 276 -1.80 -16.88 15.42
N THR A 277 -1.29 -16.27 14.35
CA THR A 277 -2.00 -15.24 13.60
C THR A 277 -3.26 -15.88 13.00
N PRO A 278 -4.45 -15.29 13.17
CA PRO A 278 -5.66 -15.85 12.59
C PRO A 278 -5.56 -15.94 11.06
N ASP A 279 -6.04 -17.04 10.50
CA ASP A 279 -6.22 -17.18 9.07
C ASP A 279 -7.47 -16.40 8.63
N PHE A 280 -7.29 -15.11 8.34
CA PHE A 280 -8.39 -14.22 7.93
C PHE A 280 -9.09 -14.66 6.64
N ALA A 281 -8.46 -15.50 5.81
CA ALA A 281 -9.07 -16.04 4.61
C ALA A 281 -10.15 -17.09 4.92
N LYS A 282 -10.06 -17.77 6.08
CA LYS A 282 -11.04 -18.76 6.54
C LYS A 282 -12.12 -18.20 7.46
N MET A 283 -11.97 -16.94 7.89
CA MET A 283 -12.95 -16.29 8.75
C MET A 283 -14.10 -15.70 7.93
N THR A 284 -15.31 -15.82 8.46
CA THR A 284 -16.47 -15.04 8.04
C THR A 284 -16.30 -13.56 8.43
N ALA A 285 -17.06 -12.67 7.80
CA ALA A 285 -17.04 -11.24 8.16
C ALA A 285 -17.38 -11.00 9.65
N LYS A 286 -18.29 -11.80 10.21
CA LYS A 286 -18.68 -11.73 11.63
C LYS A 286 -17.54 -12.15 12.56
N GLU A 287 -16.80 -13.20 12.21
CA GLU A 287 -15.65 -13.69 12.98
C GLU A 287 -14.47 -12.71 12.92
N ARG A 288 -14.18 -12.13 11.75
CA ARG A 288 -13.16 -11.07 11.62
C ARG A 288 -13.50 -9.86 12.49
N ALA A 289 -14.76 -9.41 12.47
CA ALA A 289 -15.22 -8.29 13.28
C ALA A 289 -15.17 -8.60 14.78
N ALA A 290 -15.51 -9.82 15.20
CA ALA A 290 -15.37 -10.25 16.59
C ALA A 290 -13.91 -10.28 17.05
N TYR A 291 -13.00 -10.82 16.23
CA TYR A 291 -11.57 -10.83 16.49
C TYR A 291 -11.01 -9.41 16.66
N HIS A 292 -11.34 -8.49 15.75
CA HIS A 292 -10.84 -7.11 15.84
C HIS A 292 -11.42 -6.37 17.05
N ARG A 293 -12.70 -6.58 17.39
CA ARG A 293 -13.30 -6.00 18.62
C ARG A 293 -12.62 -6.50 19.88
N ALA A 294 -12.37 -7.80 19.99
CA ALA A 294 -11.66 -8.39 21.13
C ALA A 294 -10.24 -7.84 21.27
N ARG A 295 -9.53 -7.64 20.15
CA ARG A 295 -8.19 -7.05 20.15
C ARG A 295 -8.17 -5.59 20.58
N ILE A 296 -9.17 -4.79 20.18
CA ILE A 296 -9.26 -3.37 20.55
C ILE A 296 -9.65 -3.21 22.02
N ALA A 297 -10.51 -4.09 22.55
CA ALA A 297 -10.92 -4.08 23.96
C ALA A 297 -9.85 -4.62 24.94
N GLY A 298 -8.81 -5.27 24.43
CA GLY A 298 -7.70 -5.83 25.20
C GLY A 298 -6.43 -4.96 25.23
N ILE A 299 -6.54 -3.69 24.84
CA ILE A 299 -5.53 -2.63 25.01
C ILE A 299 -6.09 -1.66 26.05
#